data_AF-A0A7C1LWM7-F1
#
_entry.id   AF-A0A7C1LWM7-F1
#
_cell.length_a   1.000
_cell.length_b   1.000
_cell.length_c   1.000
_cell.angle_alpha   90.00
_cell.angle_beta   90.00
_cell.angle_gamma   90.00
#
_symmetry.space_group_name_H-M   'P 1'
#
loop_
_entity.id
_entity.type
_entity.pdbx_description
1 polymer ?
#
loop_
_entity_poly.entity_id
_entity_poly.type
_entity_poly.pdbx_seq_one_letter_code
_entity_poly.pdbx_strand_id
1 'polypeptide(L)'
;MIARPKMKKMLLFLFIILLFLQFANADSPVKKVYVTSNINPHPPVIDGKLDDPVWAKVPWAGDFIQRNPYEGKEPSQATAFKILYDDSSIYIAIRADDSEPEKIEKRMSRRDNLEGDWIEVHLDSYFDHRTAFCFMVNASGVKGDLVISDDGDDRDDTWDPIWYVKADTDE
;
A
#
# COMPACT_ATOMS: atom_id res chain seq x y z
N MET A 1 62.19 12.45 -24.67
CA MET A 1 60.77 12.14 -24.94
C MET A 1 60.18 11.54 -23.67
N ILE A 2 59.51 12.34 -22.84
CA ILE A 2 59.12 11.97 -21.47
C ILE A 2 57.70 11.38 -21.51
N ALA A 3 57.58 10.05 -21.40
CA ALA A 3 56.31 9.36 -21.29
C ALA A 3 55.78 9.44 -19.85
N ARG A 4 54.87 10.40 -19.57
CA ARG A 4 54.07 10.46 -18.33
C ARG A 4 52.55 10.21 -18.51
N PRO A 5 52.06 9.23 -19.30
CA PRO A 5 50.61 8.97 -19.40
C PRO A 5 50.05 7.97 -18.37
N LYS A 6 50.89 7.17 -17.69
CA LYS A 6 50.43 6.07 -16.82
C LYS A 6 49.73 6.55 -15.53
N MET A 7 50.21 7.63 -14.92
CA MET A 7 49.62 8.17 -13.68
C MET A 7 48.21 8.74 -13.90
N LYS A 8 47.96 9.45 -15.02
CA LYS A 8 46.62 10.00 -15.32
C LYS A 8 45.58 8.90 -15.52
N LYS A 9 45.95 7.80 -16.19
CA LYS A 9 45.06 6.63 -16.37
C LYS A 9 44.79 5.91 -15.04
N MET A 10 45.79 5.82 -14.16
CA MET A 10 45.64 5.23 -12.83
C MET A 10 44.74 6.08 -11.92
N LEU A 11 44.89 7.40 -11.91
CA LEU A 11 44.01 8.30 -11.16
C LEU A 11 42.57 8.27 -11.70
N LEU A 12 42.38 8.22 -13.02
CA LEU A 12 41.05 8.13 -13.63
C LEU A 12 40.36 6.81 -13.26
N PHE A 13 41.10 5.70 -13.26
CA PHE A 13 40.58 4.40 -12.84
C PHE A 13 40.19 4.39 -11.35
N LEU A 14 41.02 4.97 -10.47
CA LEU A 14 40.70 5.11 -9.05
C LEU A 14 39.47 6.00 -8.82
N PHE A 15 39.32 7.07 -9.60
CA PHE A 15 38.17 7.98 -9.55
C PHE A 15 36.87 7.27 -9.99
N ILE A 16 36.92 6.45 -11.04
CA ILE A 16 35.78 5.63 -11.48
C ILE A 16 35.40 4.60 -10.40
N ILE A 17 36.38 3.95 -9.77
CA ILE A 17 36.12 3.02 -8.65
C ILE A 17 35.47 3.75 -7.46
N LEU A 18 35.94 4.96 -7.11
CA LEU A 18 35.34 5.76 -6.04
C LEU A 18 33.90 6.16 -6.37
N LEU A 19 33.62 6.51 -7.62
CA LEU A 19 32.25 6.77 -8.11
C LEU A 19 31.36 5.53 -7.97
N PHE A 20 31.85 4.35 -8.37
CA PHE A 20 31.10 3.09 -8.22
C PHE A 20 30.82 2.72 -6.75
N LEU A 21 31.76 3.00 -5.84
CA LEU A 21 31.56 2.81 -4.40
C LEU A 21 30.47 3.73 -3.81
N GLN A 22 30.27 4.93 -4.37
CA GLN A 22 29.18 5.80 -3.94
C GLN A 22 27.81 5.30 -4.40
N PHE A 23 27.70 4.73 -5.60
CA PHE A 23 26.45 4.13 -6.09
C PHE A 23 26.11 2.78 -5.43
N ALA A 24 27.10 2.06 -4.89
CA ALA A 24 26.87 0.81 -4.17
C ALA A 24 26.24 0.98 -2.79
N ASN A 25 26.20 2.21 -2.25
CA ASN A 25 25.55 2.55 -0.98
C ASN A 25 24.15 3.15 -1.20
N ALA A 26 23.38 2.61 -2.15
CA ALA A 26 21.95 2.85 -2.15
C ALA A 26 21.33 2.01 -1.03
N ASP A 27 20.84 2.66 0.03
CA ASP A 27 20.06 1.99 1.06
C ASP A 27 18.89 1.29 0.39
N SER A 28 18.84 -0.04 0.49
CA SER A 28 17.67 -0.78 0.04
C SER A 28 16.47 -0.30 0.87
N PRO A 29 15.31 -0.04 0.26
CA PRO A 29 14.15 0.43 1.00
C PRO A 29 13.85 -0.57 2.13
N VAL A 30 13.75 -0.05 3.36
CA VAL A 30 13.46 -0.88 4.53
C VAL A 30 12.09 -1.53 4.31
N LYS A 31 12.07 -2.86 4.18
CA LYS A 31 10.82 -3.61 4.03
C LYS A 31 10.01 -3.47 5.31
N LYS A 32 8.84 -2.82 5.23
CA LYS A 32 7.90 -2.72 6.35
C LYS A 32 7.38 -4.13 6.70
N VAL A 33 7.30 -4.44 7.99
CA VAL A 33 6.74 -5.70 8.52
C VAL A 33 5.56 -5.35 9.42
N TYR A 34 4.42 -6.00 9.17
CA TYR A 34 3.24 -5.90 10.02
C TYR A 34 3.04 -7.21 10.77
N VAL A 35 2.98 -7.15 12.10
CA VAL A 35 2.69 -8.31 12.95
C VAL A 35 1.22 -8.26 13.35
N THR A 36 0.47 -9.28 12.97
CA THR A 36 -0.98 -9.37 13.19
C THR A 36 -1.34 -10.53 14.14
N SER A 37 -2.60 -10.62 14.54
CA SER A 37 -3.14 -11.61 15.48
C SER A 37 -4.31 -12.39 14.90
N ASN A 38 -4.40 -13.67 15.28
CA ASN A 38 -5.56 -14.50 15.01
C ASN A 38 -6.77 -14.06 15.88
N ILE A 39 -7.97 -14.07 15.30
CA ILE A 39 -9.18 -13.57 15.98
C ILE A 39 -10.19 -14.63 16.40
N ASN A 40 -9.94 -15.90 16.12
CA ASN A 40 -10.88 -16.96 16.44
C ASN A 40 -11.29 -16.94 17.93
N PRO A 41 -12.56 -17.31 18.23
CA PRO A 41 -13.64 -17.64 17.29
C PRO A 41 -14.55 -16.43 16.94
N HIS A 42 -14.13 -15.19 17.22
CA HIS A 42 -14.99 -14.00 17.16
C HIS A 42 -14.52 -13.04 16.05
N PRO A 43 -14.97 -13.22 14.79
CA PRO A 43 -14.69 -12.28 13.73
C PRO A 43 -15.50 -10.99 13.88
N PRO A 44 -14.98 -9.83 13.43
CA PRO A 44 -15.73 -8.58 13.45
C PRO A 44 -16.89 -8.63 12.45
N VAL A 45 -17.93 -7.85 12.73
CA VAL A 45 -18.96 -7.56 11.74
C VAL A 45 -18.40 -6.60 10.69
N ILE A 46 -18.69 -6.83 9.41
CA ILE A 46 -18.33 -5.92 8.32
C ILE A 46 -19.46 -4.91 8.11
N ASP A 47 -19.54 -3.92 8.99
CA ASP A 47 -20.56 -2.86 8.97
C ASP A 47 -20.00 -1.46 8.69
N GLY A 48 -18.67 -1.31 8.62
CA GLY A 48 -17.97 -0.06 8.34
C GLY A 48 -17.55 0.68 9.61
N LYS A 49 -17.95 0.17 10.79
CA LYS A 49 -17.61 0.74 12.08
C LYS A 49 -16.38 0.06 12.66
N LEU A 50 -15.61 0.83 13.41
CA LEU A 50 -14.34 0.40 14.00
C LEU A 50 -14.43 0.26 15.52
N ASP A 51 -15.64 0.06 16.04
CA ASP A 51 -15.97 -0.06 17.47
C ASP A 51 -15.96 -1.50 17.99
N ASP A 52 -15.83 -2.51 17.12
CA ASP A 52 -15.67 -3.90 17.55
C ASP A 52 -14.39 -4.07 18.40
N PRO A 53 -14.50 -4.62 19.63
CA PRO A 53 -13.36 -4.76 20.53
C PRO A 53 -12.23 -5.63 19.98
N VAL A 54 -12.47 -6.50 18.99
CA VAL A 54 -11.42 -7.32 18.36
C VAL A 54 -10.33 -6.46 17.73
N TRP A 55 -10.65 -5.25 17.27
CA TRP A 55 -9.68 -4.31 16.71
C TRP A 55 -8.66 -3.83 17.73
N ALA A 56 -8.90 -3.97 19.03
CA ALA A 56 -7.93 -3.61 20.07
C ALA A 56 -6.76 -4.62 20.18
N LYS A 57 -6.84 -5.79 19.54
CA LYS A 57 -5.78 -6.83 19.58
C LYS A 57 -4.46 -6.41 18.93
N VAL A 58 -4.51 -5.45 18.00
CA VAL A 58 -3.34 -4.96 17.26
C VAL A 58 -3.30 -3.44 17.28
N PRO A 59 -2.11 -2.82 17.30
CA PRO A 59 -1.99 -1.37 17.16
C PRO A 59 -2.38 -0.94 15.74
N TRP A 60 -2.79 0.32 15.60
CA TRP A 60 -2.85 0.98 14.31
C TRP A 60 -1.44 1.02 13.69
N ALA A 61 -1.32 0.67 12.41
CA ALA A 61 -0.15 0.96 11.59
C ALA A 61 -0.48 2.03 10.56
N GLY A 62 0.55 2.59 9.93
CA GLY A 62 0.41 3.62 8.91
C GLY A 62 1.76 4.04 8.34
N ASP A 63 2.08 5.33 8.52
CA ASP A 63 3.27 5.99 7.97
C ASP A 63 3.31 5.89 6.45
N PHE A 64 2.15 6.08 5.82
CA PHE A 64 2.07 6.22 4.37
C PHE A 64 2.88 7.45 3.95
N ILE A 65 3.49 7.34 2.78
CA ILE A 65 4.21 8.44 2.16
C ILE A 65 3.48 8.84 0.90
N GLN A 66 3.54 10.12 0.59
CA GLN A 66 2.96 10.65 -0.62
C GLN A 66 3.74 10.15 -1.83
N ARG A 67 3.04 9.61 -2.82
CA ARG A 67 3.61 9.25 -4.13
C ARG A 67 3.57 10.43 -5.10
N ASN A 68 2.43 11.10 -5.17
CA ASN A 68 2.18 12.25 -6.05
C ASN A 68 1.51 13.38 -5.26
N PRO A 69 1.74 14.67 -5.60
CA PRO A 69 2.69 15.17 -6.61
C PRO A 69 4.13 15.31 -6.07
N TYR A 70 4.31 15.29 -4.75
CA TYR A 70 5.64 15.39 -4.12
C TYR A 70 6.00 14.06 -3.45
N GLU A 71 6.80 13.25 -4.15
CA GLU A 71 7.20 11.92 -3.72
C GLU A 71 7.98 11.93 -2.40
N GLY A 72 7.69 10.97 -1.51
CA GLY A 72 8.40 10.74 -0.26
C GLY A 72 8.09 11.75 0.85
N LYS A 73 7.18 12.69 0.63
CA LYS A 73 6.69 13.62 1.67
C LYS A 73 5.65 12.94 2.56
N GLU A 74 5.45 13.51 3.75
CA GLU A 74 4.30 13.18 4.57
C GLU A 74 3.01 13.55 3.83
N PRO A 75 1.97 12.70 3.88
CA PRO A 75 0.69 13.00 3.26
C PRO A 75 -0.01 14.14 4.02
N SER A 76 -0.81 14.94 3.32
CA SER A 76 -1.60 16.01 3.94
C SER A 76 -2.71 15.50 4.84
N GLN A 77 -3.18 14.28 4.58
CA GLN A 77 -4.22 13.58 5.32
C GLN A 77 -3.66 12.22 5.77
N ALA A 78 -3.88 11.87 7.04
CA ALA A 78 -3.34 10.63 7.59
C ALA A 78 -4.19 9.42 7.18
N THR A 79 -3.53 8.29 6.98
CA THR A 79 -4.22 7.01 6.81
C THR A 79 -3.60 5.99 7.74
N ALA A 80 -4.44 5.26 8.44
CA ALA A 80 -4.04 4.20 9.35
C ALA A 80 -4.82 2.92 9.02
N PHE A 81 -4.22 1.78 9.33
CA PHE A 81 -4.85 0.49 9.11
C PHE A 81 -4.58 -0.49 10.25
N LYS A 82 -5.44 -1.52 10.34
CA LYS A 82 -5.23 -2.72 11.13
C LYS A 82 -5.50 -3.93 10.26
N ILE A 83 -4.72 -4.99 10.46
CA ILE A 83 -4.94 -6.27 9.81
C ILE A 83 -5.13 -7.31 10.92
N LEU A 84 -6.11 -8.17 10.75
CA LEU A 84 -6.42 -9.33 11.59
C LEU A 84 -6.74 -10.52 10.68
N TYR A 85 -6.74 -11.74 11.21
CA TYR A 85 -7.07 -12.91 10.40
C TYR A 85 -7.72 -14.03 11.24
N ASP A 86 -8.47 -14.90 10.57
CA ASP A 86 -8.87 -16.21 11.09
C ASP A 86 -8.47 -17.31 10.09
N ASP A 87 -9.04 -18.51 10.24
CA ASP A 87 -8.71 -19.66 9.39
C ASP A 87 -9.20 -19.52 7.94
N SER A 88 -10.07 -18.54 7.67
CA SER A 88 -10.80 -18.38 6.41
C SER A 88 -10.65 -17.01 5.75
N SER A 89 -10.33 -15.98 6.53
CA SER A 89 -10.42 -14.59 6.11
C SER A 89 -9.31 -13.72 6.68
N ILE A 90 -8.91 -12.72 5.88
CA ILE A 90 -8.11 -11.57 6.33
C ILE A 90 -9.06 -10.39 6.49
N TYR A 91 -8.99 -9.73 7.64
CA TYR A 91 -9.81 -8.59 8.00
C TYR A 91 -8.94 -7.35 8.01
N ILE A 92 -9.36 -6.31 7.28
CA ILE A 92 -8.59 -5.08 7.14
C ILE A 92 -9.51 -3.91 7.52
N ALA A 93 -9.13 -3.22 8.58
CA ALA A 93 -9.73 -1.94 8.96
C ALA A 93 -8.83 -0.83 8.44
N ILE A 94 -9.41 0.18 7.78
CA ILE A 94 -8.70 1.35 7.27
C ILE A 94 -9.43 2.58 7.80
N ARG A 95 -8.67 3.52 8.34
CA ARG A 95 -9.14 4.85 8.71
C ARG A 95 -8.36 5.86 7.88
N ALA A 96 -9.08 6.60 7.03
CA ALA A 96 -8.53 7.71 6.28
C ALA A 96 -9.11 8.99 6.89
N ASP A 97 -8.25 9.77 7.55
CA ASP A 97 -8.65 11.03 8.16
C ASP A 97 -8.77 12.10 7.07
N ASP A 98 -9.76 12.98 7.15
CA ASP A 98 -9.84 14.17 6.32
C ASP A 98 -10.16 15.39 7.20
N SER A 99 -9.34 16.44 7.11
CA SER A 99 -9.56 17.69 7.83
C SER A 99 -10.72 18.52 7.30
N GLU A 100 -11.22 18.22 6.10
CA GLU A 100 -12.35 18.87 5.42
C GLU A 100 -13.42 17.82 5.09
N PRO A 101 -14.07 17.18 6.09
CA PRO A 101 -14.95 16.03 5.88
C PRO A 101 -16.14 16.30 4.95
N GLU A 102 -16.58 17.56 4.84
CA GLU A 102 -17.62 17.99 3.90
C GLU A 102 -17.21 17.90 2.42
N LYS A 103 -15.92 17.74 2.14
CA LYS A 103 -15.36 17.60 0.79
C LYS A 103 -15.17 16.15 0.36
N ILE A 104 -15.34 15.18 1.27
CA ILE A 104 -15.19 13.76 0.94
C ILE A 104 -16.18 13.39 -0.18
N GLU A 105 -15.65 12.98 -1.33
CA GLU A 105 -16.50 12.68 -2.49
C GLU A 105 -17.15 11.29 -2.38
N LYS A 106 -18.37 11.27 -1.84
CA LYS A 106 -19.18 10.05 -1.69
C LYS A 106 -20.16 9.85 -2.83
N ARG A 107 -19.66 9.70 -4.05
CA ARG A 107 -20.53 9.42 -5.19
C ARG A 107 -20.87 7.93 -5.27
N MET A 108 -22.14 7.63 -5.50
CA MET A 108 -22.62 6.27 -5.78
C MET A 108 -22.49 5.95 -7.26
N SER A 109 -21.92 4.79 -7.54
CA SER A 109 -21.72 4.25 -8.88
C SER A 109 -21.90 2.73 -8.86
N ARG A 110 -21.67 2.07 -9.99
CA ARG A 110 -21.66 0.61 -10.07
C ARG A 110 -20.32 0.07 -9.58
N ARG A 111 -20.30 -1.21 -9.18
CA ARG A 111 -19.06 -1.96 -8.96
C ARG A 111 -18.09 -1.70 -10.12
N ASP A 112 -16.80 -1.63 -9.78
CA ASP A 112 -15.68 -1.41 -10.72
C ASP A 112 -15.64 -0.01 -11.37
N ASN A 113 -16.61 0.86 -11.09
CA ASN A 113 -16.56 2.27 -11.44
C ASN A 113 -16.28 3.12 -10.20
N LEU A 114 -15.01 3.18 -9.77
CA LEU A 114 -14.61 3.93 -8.58
C LEU A 114 -14.48 5.43 -8.89
N GLU A 115 -15.46 6.20 -8.45
CA GLU A 115 -15.42 7.67 -8.47
C GLU A 115 -15.23 8.20 -7.03
N GLY A 116 -14.64 9.39 -6.90
CA GLY A 116 -14.41 10.07 -5.61
C GLY A 116 -13.15 9.60 -4.87
N ASP A 117 -13.17 9.72 -3.54
CA ASP A 117 -12.06 9.29 -2.68
C ASP A 117 -12.10 7.79 -2.43
N TRP A 118 -10.96 7.10 -2.53
CA TRP A 118 -10.87 5.65 -2.42
C TRP A 118 -9.56 5.17 -1.81
N ILE A 119 -9.61 3.94 -1.31
CA ILE A 119 -8.44 3.19 -0.86
C ILE A 119 -8.32 1.92 -1.69
N GLU A 120 -7.12 1.34 -1.66
CA GLU A 120 -6.78 0.13 -2.39
C GLU A 120 -5.82 -0.73 -1.58
N VAL A 121 -6.06 -2.04 -1.59
CA VAL A 121 -5.23 -3.04 -0.93
C VAL A 121 -4.78 -4.06 -1.95
N HIS A 122 -3.46 -4.25 -2.04
CA HIS A 122 -2.83 -5.24 -2.92
C HIS A 122 -2.30 -6.41 -2.08
N LEU A 123 -2.67 -7.63 -2.45
CA LEU A 123 -2.26 -8.85 -1.77
C LEU A 123 -1.52 -9.80 -2.74
N ASP A 124 -0.20 -9.87 -2.59
CA ASP A 124 0.63 -10.94 -3.17
C ASP A 124 0.57 -12.17 -2.25
N SER A 125 -0.51 -12.95 -2.39
CA SER A 125 -0.74 -14.15 -1.57
C SER A 125 0.17 -15.33 -1.92
N TYR A 126 0.77 -15.32 -3.12
CA TYR A 126 1.72 -16.34 -3.57
C TYR A 126 3.17 -16.02 -3.17
N PHE A 127 3.42 -14.79 -2.73
CA PHE A 127 4.73 -14.25 -2.39
C PHE A 127 5.73 -14.38 -3.53
N ASP A 128 5.25 -14.20 -4.78
CA ASP A 128 6.09 -14.31 -5.97
C ASP A 128 6.69 -12.97 -6.40
N HIS A 129 6.22 -11.85 -5.84
CA HIS A 129 6.61 -10.48 -6.16
C HIS A 129 6.30 -10.05 -7.60
N ARG A 130 5.38 -10.76 -8.27
CA ARG A 130 5.00 -10.55 -9.67
C ARG A 130 3.50 -10.42 -9.86
N THR A 131 2.72 -11.05 -8.98
CA THR A 131 1.26 -11.07 -9.04
C THR A 131 0.65 -10.52 -7.77
N ALA A 132 -0.52 -9.89 -7.90
CA ALA A 132 -1.29 -9.43 -6.74
C ALA A 132 -2.79 -9.44 -7.03
N PHE A 133 -3.57 -9.69 -5.98
CA PHE A 133 -5.01 -9.43 -5.98
C PHE A 133 -5.27 -8.05 -5.41
N CYS A 134 -6.08 -7.28 -6.10
CA CYS A 134 -6.40 -5.92 -5.71
C CYS A 134 -7.85 -5.80 -5.27
N PHE A 135 -8.06 -5.12 -4.14
CA PHE A 135 -9.36 -4.79 -3.59
C PHE A 135 -9.45 -3.28 -3.36
N MET A 136 -10.46 -2.65 -3.94
CA MET A 136 -10.65 -1.21 -3.88
C MET A 136 -12.02 -0.88 -3.33
N VAL A 137 -12.11 0.17 -2.53
CA VAL A 137 -13.39 0.71 -2.08
C VAL A 137 -13.33 2.23 -2.01
N ASN A 138 -14.39 2.90 -2.46
CA ASN A 138 -14.52 4.35 -2.30
C ASN A 138 -15.24 4.72 -0.98
N ALA A 139 -15.21 5.99 -0.59
CA ALA A 139 -15.86 6.52 0.62
C ALA A 139 -17.38 6.28 0.69
N SER A 140 -17.95 5.89 -0.43
CA SER A 140 -19.34 5.58 -0.66
C SER A 140 -19.65 4.09 -0.45
N GLY A 141 -18.63 3.23 -0.41
CA GLY A 141 -18.77 1.77 -0.29
C GLY A 141 -18.93 1.06 -1.64
N VAL A 142 -18.72 1.75 -2.76
CA VAL A 142 -18.59 1.11 -4.07
C VAL A 142 -17.28 0.34 -4.07
N LYS A 143 -17.36 -0.93 -4.45
CA LYS A 143 -16.22 -1.83 -4.46
C LYS A 143 -15.72 -2.09 -5.88
N GLY A 144 -14.44 -2.38 -6.03
CA GLY A 144 -13.84 -2.86 -7.26
C GLY A 144 -12.70 -3.82 -7.01
N ASP A 145 -12.37 -4.62 -8.01
CA ASP A 145 -11.35 -5.66 -7.92
C ASP A 145 -10.61 -5.82 -9.24
N LEU A 146 -9.36 -6.28 -9.16
CA LEU A 146 -8.58 -6.69 -10.32
C LEU A 146 -7.47 -7.66 -9.92
N VAL A 147 -6.94 -8.37 -10.91
CA VAL A 147 -5.68 -9.12 -10.80
C VAL A 147 -4.56 -8.33 -11.48
N ILE A 148 -3.41 -8.26 -10.82
CA ILE A 148 -2.18 -7.72 -11.37
C ILE A 148 -1.27 -8.88 -11.75
N SER A 149 -0.69 -8.81 -12.94
CA SER A 149 0.32 -9.75 -13.43
C SER A 149 1.44 -9.04 -14.19
N ASP A 150 2.43 -9.82 -14.62
CA ASP A 150 3.61 -9.37 -15.37
C ASP A 150 4.33 -8.19 -14.68
N ASP A 151 4.63 -8.35 -13.40
CA ASP A 151 5.36 -7.38 -12.57
C ASP A 151 4.68 -5.99 -12.49
N GLY A 152 3.36 -5.94 -12.70
CA GLY A 152 2.57 -4.72 -12.66
C GLY A 152 2.15 -4.15 -14.02
N ASP A 153 2.67 -4.73 -15.11
CA ASP A 153 2.40 -4.26 -16.48
C ASP A 153 1.04 -4.72 -17.02
N ASP A 154 0.45 -5.76 -16.44
CA ASP A 154 -0.87 -6.28 -16.82
C ASP A 154 -1.88 -6.18 -15.67
N ARG A 155 -3.12 -5.84 -16.03
CA ARG A 155 -4.25 -5.67 -15.11
C ARG A 155 -5.51 -6.25 -15.72
N ASP A 156 -6.06 -7.27 -15.07
CA ASP A 156 -7.33 -7.90 -15.43
C ASP A 156 -8.43 -7.45 -14.47
N ASP A 157 -9.30 -6.56 -14.95
CA ASP A 157 -10.47 -6.02 -14.24
C ASP A 157 -11.73 -6.90 -14.40
N THR A 158 -11.63 -8.06 -15.04
CA THR A 158 -12.74 -9.00 -15.21
C THR A 158 -12.85 -10.01 -14.05
N TRP A 159 -11.83 -10.06 -13.19
CA TRP A 159 -11.81 -10.93 -12.03
C TRP A 159 -12.75 -10.43 -10.94
N ASP A 160 -13.85 -11.15 -10.73
CA ASP A 160 -14.92 -10.79 -9.79
C ASP A 160 -15.03 -11.82 -8.62
N PRO A 161 -14.25 -11.66 -7.54
CA PRO A 161 -14.32 -12.53 -6.37
C PRO A 161 -15.47 -12.16 -5.41
N ILE A 162 -15.79 -13.09 -4.50
CA ILE A 162 -16.67 -12.83 -3.37
C ILE A 162 -15.85 -12.24 -2.22
N TRP A 163 -16.17 -11.01 -1.84
CA TRP A 163 -15.62 -10.32 -0.68
C TRP A 163 -16.59 -9.25 -0.17
N TYR A 164 -16.41 -8.86 1.09
CA TYR A 164 -17.30 -7.98 1.82
C TYR A 164 -16.57 -6.71 2.25
N VAL A 165 -17.26 -5.58 2.14
CA VAL A 165 -16.75 -4.28 2.56
C VAL A 165 -17.89 -3.35 2.94
N LYS A 166 -17.60 -2.45 3.87
CA LYS A 166 -18.43 -1.31 4.22
C LYS A 166 -17.55 -0.11 4.47
N ALA A 167 -18.01 1.05 4.01
CA ALA A 167 -17.42 2.34 4.28
C ALA A 167 -18.42 3.15 5.12
N ASP A 168 -17.90 3.84 6.12
CA ASP A 168 -18.66 4.76 6.96
C ASP A 168 -17.82 6.02 7.19
N THR A 169 -18.45 7.08 7.69
CA THR A 169 -17.72 8.27 8.14
C THR A 169 -18.17 8.60 9.53
N ASP A 170 -17.18 8.75 10.42
CA ASP A 170 -17.39 9.14 11.80
C ASP A 170 -18.21 10.44 11.88
N GLU A 171 -19.07 10.55 12.89
CA GLU A 171 -19.84 11.78 13.20
C GLU A 171 -18.96 12.92 13.75
#